data_AF-A0A8H7H116-F1
#
_entry.id   AF-A0A8H7H116-F1
#
_cell.length_a   1.000
_cell.length_b   1.000
_cell.length_c   1.000
_cell.angle_alpha   90.00
_cell.angle_beta   90.00
_cell.angle_gamma   90.00
#
_symmetry.space_group_name_H-M   'P 1'
#
loop_
_entity.id
_entity.type
_entity.pdbx_description
1 polymer ?
#
loop_
_entity_poly.entity_id
_entity_poly.type
_entity_poly.pdbx_seq_one_letter_code
_entity_poly.pdbx_strand_id
1 'polypeptide(L)'
;MTSRNRKQNLWGRPMETYVQSYDHDCFKQTASLDTGADLDLRNRARTAITGICELVSMKESDGDKLAAQITLSMLQSIIDLTVFPGGLVELGYPDLVGGCIKLMGTVKLSGKCMPFRYEYGYLCFRILVIALDVCLLQRAGRFDRVLARIQVESEAEVLLILSKEVSELVQDTYTDKHGIKHFDWMLGLVSGSTFGPPQQVFMDSHGPVDLVSCLHQDRKTFLNVLNSTYFPGLSAVFCLLWRYMNSPIHDTRNTRCLDEDLASSFREMFFRYCLVAPGIEQAALVAIYSHDVSWWKPWSGGSTP
;
A
#
# COMPACT_ATOMS: atom_id res chain seq x y z
N MET A 1 12.84 5.40 -33.42
CA MET A 1 12.52 4.92 -32.06
C MET A 1 11.01 4.96 -31.87
N THR A 2 10.36 3.82 -31.70
CA THR A 2 8.90 3.70 -31.55
C THR A 2 8.43 4.25 -30.18
N SER A 3 7.20 4.77 -30.09
CA SER A 3 6.65 5.37 -28.86
C SER A 3 6.67 4.42 -27.65
N ARG A 4 6.66 3.10 -27.90
CA ARG A 4 6.77 2.03 -26.91
C ARG A 4 8.11 2.05 -26.16
N ASN A 5 9.22 2.29 -26.85
CA ASN A 5 10.55 2.34 -26.23
C ASN A 5 10.76 3.60 -25.38
N ARG A 6 10.10 4.72 -25.72
CA ARG A 6 10.14 5.94 -24.89
C ARG A 6 9.40 5.77 -23.56
N LYS A 7 8.24 5.10 -23.55
CA LYS A 7 7.49 4.83 -22.31
C LYS A 7 8.22 3.84 -21.39
N GLN A 8 8.85 2.81 -21.97
CA GLN A 8 9.65 1.86 -21.19
C GLN A 8 10.85 2.51 -20.50
N ASN A 9 11.51 3.49 -21.15
CA ASN A 9 12.58 4.24 -20.51
C ASN A 9 12.10 5.10 -19.33
N LEU A 10 10.83 5.52 -19.29
CA LEU A 10 10.27 6.31 -18.19
C LEU A 10 9.94 5.45 -16.96
N TRP A 11 9.62 4.17 -17.15
CA TRP A 11 9.26 3.26 -16.06
C TRP A 11 10.48 2.67 -15.33
N GLY A 12 11.69 2.95 -15.81
CA GLY A 12 12.92 2.50 -15.18
C GLY A 12 13.28 1.06 -15.52
N ARG A 13 14.01 0.42 -14.60
CA ARG A 13 14.56 -0.92 -14.81
C ARG A 13 13.45 -1.98 -14.81
N PRO A 14 13.61 -3.07 -15.58
CA PRO A 14 12.69 -4.21 -15.53
C PRO A 14 12.89 -5.03 -14.25
N MET A 15 11.88 -5.84 -13.89
CA MET A 15 11.87 -6.68 -12.68
C MET A 15 13.14 -7.49 -12.48
N GLU A 16 13.64 -8.12 -13.53
CA GLU A 16 14.82 -8.99 -13.46
C GLU A 16 16.09 -8.25 -12.99
N THR A 17 16.09 -6.92 -13.07
CA THR A 17 17.21 -6.07 -12.67
C THR A 17 16.93 -5.30 -11.40
N TYR A 18 15.75 -4.66 -11.25
CA TYR A 18 15.54 -3.77 -10.11
C TYR A 18 15.45 -4.50 -8.79
N VAL A 19 14.96 -5.75 -8.75
CA VAL A 19 14.77 -6.49 -7.49
C VAL A 19 16.07 -6.64 -6.70
N GLN A 20 17.21 -6.73 -7.40
CA GLN A 20 18.55 -6.80 -6.79
C GLN A 20 18.95 -5.51 -6.06
N SER A 21 18.33 -4.37 -6.39
CA SER A 21 18.61 -3.09 -5.73
C SER A 21 17.74 -2.84 -4.50
N TYR A 22 16.80 -3.73 -4.21
CA TYR A 22 15.90 -3.62 -3.07
C TYR A 22 15.97 -4.86 -2.19
N ASP A 23 17.07 -5.62 -2.24
CA ASP A 23 17.33 -6.70 -1.30
C ASP A 23 17.71 -6.17 0.10
N HIS A 24 17.80 -7.06 1.08
CA HIS A 24 18.16 -6.71 2.46
C HIS A 24 19.54 -6.05 2.58
N ASP A 25 20.50 -6.44 1.74
CA ASP A 25 21.89 -5.99 1.86
C ASP A 25 22.06 -4.53 1.41
N CYS A 26 21.23 -4.07 0.46
CA CYS A 26 21.20 -2.69 0.01
C CYS A 26 20.72 -1.71 1.11
N PHE A 27 19.73 -2.09 1.92
CA PHE A 27 19.17 -1.23 2.98
C PHE A 27 20.12 -0.97 4.15
N LYS A 28 21.11 -1.86 4.37
CA LYS A 28 22.14 -1.64 5.39
C LYS A 28 23.18 -0.60 4.98
N GLN A 29 23.35 -0.34 3.69
CA GLN A 29 24.35 0.62 3.18
C GLN A 29 23.84 2.07 3.17
N THR A 30 22.53 2.30 3.03
CA THR A 30 21.90 3.63 2.95
C THR A 30 21.85 4.39 4.29
N ALA A 31 22.12 3.72 5.41
CA ALA A 31 22.22 4.37 6.74
C ALA A 31 23.43 5.33 6.88
N SER A 32 24.26 5.49 5.84
CA SER A 32 25.46 6.34 5.81
C SER A 32 25.28 7.71 5.13
N LEU A 33 24.05 8.11 4.79
CA LEU A 33 23.79 9.33 4.01
C LEU A 33 24.12 10.65 4.76
N ASP A 34 24.81 11.52 4.03
CA ASP A 34 25.34 12.82 4.47
C ASP A 34 24.26 13.90 4.60
N THR A 35 24.20 14.57 5.76
CA THR A 35 23.20 15.57 6.18
C THR A 35 23.04 16.79 5.25
N GLY A 36 24.01 17.09 4.37
CA GLY A 36 23.90 18.17 3.38
C GLY A 36 23.06 17.80 2.14
N ALA A 37 22.99 16.52 1.79
CA ALA A 37 22.14 16.00 0.71
C ALA A 37 20.65 15.91 1.12
N ASP A 38 20.35 16.15 2.39
CA ASP A 38 19.04 15.98 3.01
C ASP A 38 18.00 17.01 2.53
N LEU A 39 18.39 18.27 2.30
CA LEU A 39 17.42 19.32 1.92
C LEU A 39 16.89 19.14 0.49
N ASP A 40 17.77 18.89 -0.48
CA ASP A 40 17.38 18.67 -1.88
C ASP A 40 16.58 17.37 -2.04
N LEU A 41 16.97 16.32 -1.30
CA LEU A 41 16.24 15.07 -1.22
C LEU A 41 14.82 15.30 -0.70
N ARG A 42 14.68 15.95 0.46
CA ARG A 42 13.38 16.29 1.07
C ARG A 42 12.54 17.16 0.14
N ASN A 43 13.12 18.19 -0.47
CA ASN A 43 12.37 19.06 -1.38
C ASN A 43 11.83 18.28 -2.57
N ARG A 44 12.64 17.41 -3.19
CA ARG A 44 12.19 16.58 -4.31
C ARG A 44 11.10 15.60 -3.90
N ALA A 45 11.27 14.95 -2.75
CA ALA A 45 10.28 14.02 -2.21
C ALA A 45 8.96 14.73 -1.87
N ARG A 46 9.00 15.92 -1.26
CA ARG A 46 7.80 16.74 -1.00
C ARG A 46 7.08 17.15 -2.27
N THR A 47 7.81 17.65 -3.27
CA THR A 47 7.21 17.96 -4.58
C THR A 47 6.52 16.73 -5.17
N ALA A 48 7.14 15.55 -5.04
CA ALA A 48 6.57 14.30 -5.50
C ALA A 48 5.31 13.91 -4.72
N ILE A 49 5.34 13.95 -3.38
CA ILE A 49 4.20 13.66 -2.52
C ILE A 49 3.02 14.58 -2.85
N THR A 50 3.25 15.90 -2.96
CA THR A 50 2.21 16.85 -3.35
C THR A 50 1.61 16.51 -4.70
N GLY A 51 2.44 16.27 -5.72
CA GLY A 51 1.97 15.90 -7.06
C GLY A 51 1.16 14.60 -7.06
N ILE A 52 1.56 13.60 -6.26
CA ILE A 52 0.83 12.33 -6.15
C ILE A 52 -0.52 12.54 -5.46
N CYS A 53 -0.57 13.29 -4.36
CA CYS A 53 -1.83 13.59 -3.66
C CYS A 53 -2.82 14.34 -4.56
N GLU A 54 -2.34 15.29 -5.37
CA GLU A 54 -3.18 16.05 -6.31
C GLU A 54 -3.86 15.14 -7.36
N LEU A 55 -3.24 14.02 -7.75
CA LEU A 55 -3.83 13.08 -8.71
C LEU A 55 -5.19 12.54 -8.28
N VAL A 56 -5.44 12.41 -6.97
CA VAL A 56 -6.70 11.85 -6.46
C VAL A 56 -7.91 12.66 -6.93
N SER A 57 -7.78 13.99 -6.98
CA SER A 57 -8.89 14.89 -7.33
C SER A 57 -8.97 15.25 -8.83
N MET A 58 -7.99 14.83 -9.64
CA MET A 58 -7.91 15.20 -11.04
C MET A 58 -8.77 14.30 -11.94
N LYS A 59 -9.33 14.89 -13.00
CA LYS A 59 -9.96 14.16 -14.11
C LYS A 59 -8.89 13.39 -14.91
N GLU A 60 -9.26 12.27 -15.53
CA GLU A 60 -8.32 11.38 -16.24
C GLU A 60 -7.37 12.11 -17.21
N SER A 61 -7.88 13.02 -18.05
CA SER A 61 -7.07 13.71 -19.06
C SER A 61 -5.99 14.64 -18.50
N ASP A 62 -6.23 15.23 -17.33
CA ASP A 62 -5.27 16.10 -16.65
C ASP A 62 -4.40 15.30 -15.67
N GLY A 63 -4.96 14.24 -15.10
CA GLY A 63 -4.25 13.25 -14.30
C GLY A 63 -3.13 12.57 -15.09
N ASP A 64 -3.36 12.19 -16.35
CA ASP A 64 -2.32 11.59 -17.20
C ASP A 64 -1.12 12.53 -17.42
N LYS A 65 -1.37 13.83 -17.57
CA LYS A 65 -0.30 14.83 -17.72
C LYS A 65 0.49 15.00 -16.44
N LEU A 66 -0.19 15.08 -15.30
CA LEU A 66 0.44 15.20 -13.99
C LEU A 66 1.22 13.93 -13.64
N ALA A 67 0.67 12.75 -13.91
CA ALA A 67 1.34 11.47 -13.73
C ALA A 67 2.64 11.38 -14.55
N ALA A 68 2.64 11.93 -15.77
CA ALA A 68 3.84 11.99 -16.61
C ALA A 68 4.93 12.93 -16.06
N GLN A 69 4.61 13.86 -15.15
CA GLN A 69 5.57 14.73 -14.48
C GLN A 69 6.22 14.07 -13.26
N ILE A 70 5.57 13.05 -12.68
CA ILE A 70 6.10 12.31 -11.54
C ILE A 70 7.11 11.29 -12.07
N THR A 71 8.39 11.59 -11.87
CA THR A 71 9.52 10.82 -12.42
C THR A 71 9.97 9.68 -11.49
N LEU A 72 10.72 8.72 -12.03
CA LEU A 72 11.33 7.65 -11.22
C LEU A 72 12.22 8.20 -10.09
N SER A 73 13.04 9.21 -10.38
CA SER A 73 13.92 9.85 -9.37
C SER A 73 13.14 10.54 -8.26
N MET A 74 11.93 11.01 -8.54
CA MET A 74 11.04 11.60 -7.53
C MET A 74 10.50 10.52 -6.59
N LEU A 75 10.08 9.38 -7.12
CA LEU A 75 9.63 8.24 -6.33
C LEU A 75 10.77 7.64 -5.48
N GLN A 76 11.98 7.53 -6.05
CA GLN A 76 13.17 7.09 -5.32
C GLN A 76 13.46 8.02 -4.14
N SER A 77 13.39 9.35 -4.34
CA SER A 77 13.55 10.30 -3.24
C SER A 77 12.52 10.15 -2.11
N ILE A 78 11.29 9.73 -2.41
CA ILE A 78 10.31 9.39 -1.37
C ILE A 78 10.76 8.14 -0.59
N ILE A 79 11.22 7.09 -1.28
CA ILE A 79 11.71 5.88 -0.60
C ILE A 79 12.94 6.19 0.26
N ASP A 80 13.86 7.02 -0.22
CA ASP A 80 15.05 7.41 0.54
C ASP A 80 14.69 8.16 1.84
N LEU A 81 13.57 8.91 1.87
CA LEU A 81 13.08 9.52 3.12
C LEU A 81 12.71 8.49 4.18
N THR A 82 12.28 7.30 3.78
CA THR A 82 11.80 6.26 4.71
C THR A 82 12.91 5.63 5.53
N VAL A 83 14.17 5.90 5.18
CA VAL A 83 15.36 5.50 5.94
C VAL A 83 15.50 6.34 7.22
N PHE A 84 14.89 7.52 7.28
CA PHE A 84 14.98 8.43 8.43
C PHE A 84 13.66 8.52 9.21
N PRO A 85 13.68 8.50 10.55
CA PRO A 85 12.45 8.63 11.36
C PRO A 85 11.67 9.90 11.02
N GLY A 86 12.36 11.03 10.85
CA GLY A 86 11.72 12.30 10.49
C GLY A 86 11.14 12.32 9.08
N GLY A 87 11.66 11.51 8.16
CA GLY A 87 11.14 11.39 6.79
C GLY A 87 9.81 10.65 6.74
N LEU A 88 9.59 9.64 7.61
CA LEU A 88 8.31 8.93 7.70
C LEU A 88 7.12 9.86 7.98
N VAL A 89 7.33 10.92 8.76
CA VAL A 89 6.30 11.92 9.07
C VAL A 89 5.73 12.54 7.79
N GLU A 90 6.56 12.70 6.76
CA GLU A 90 6.18 13.30 5.48
C GLU A 90 5.30 12.39 4.61
N LEU A 91 5.15 11.10 4.95
CA LEU A 91 4.32 10.15 4.21
C LEU A 91 2.89 10.01 4.77
N GLY A 92 2.56 10.70 5.87
CA GLY A 92 1.27 10.62 6.57
C GLY A 92 0.09 11.31 5.87
N TYR A 93 -0.01 11.21 4.54
CA TYR A 93 -1.09 11.81 3.75
C TYR A 93 -2.02 10.73 3.20
N PRO A 94 -3.33 10.73 3.54
CA PRO A 94 -4.27 9.73 3.04
C PRO A 94 -4.37 9.70 1.51
N ASP A 95 -4.34 10.86 0.86
CA ASP A 95 -4.38 10.99 -0.60
C ASP A 95 -3.16 10.38 -1.30
N LEU A 96 -2.04 10.22 -0.60
CA LEU A 96 -0.84 9.58 -1.16
C LEU A 96 -1.13 8.11 -1.52
N VAL A 97 -1.99 7.43 -0.74
CA VAL A 97 -2.41 6.04 -0.99
C VAL A 97 -3.18 5.97 -2.32
N GLY A 98 -4.25 6.75 -2.47
CA GLY A 98 -5.05 6.80 -3.69
C GLY A 98 -4.26 7.27 -4.93
N GLY A 99 -3.39 8.27 -4.76
CA GLY A 99 -2.54 8.77 -5.85
C GLY A 99 -1.55 7.71 -6.36
N CYS A 100 -0.97 6.91 -5.45
CA CYS A 100 -0.09 5.81 -5.84
C CYS A 100 -0.84 4.72 -6.63
N ILE A 101 -2.10 4.41 -6.28
CA ILE A 101 -2.94 3.48 -7.05
C ILE A 101 -3.11 3.99 -8.49
N LYS A 102 -3.43 5.28 -8.67
CA LYS A 102 -3.55 5.90 -10.00
C LYS A 102 -2.23 5.80 -10.78
N LEU A 103 -1.09 6.08 -10.15
CA LEU A 103 0.22 5.95 -10.80
C LEU A 103 0.54 4.51 -11.21
N MET A 104 0.27 3.53 -10.35
CA MET A 104 0.43 2.11 -10.71
C MET A 104 -0.38 1.75 -11.96
N GLY A 105 -1.60 2.28 -12.06
CA GLY A 105 -2.48 2.13 -13.22
C GLY A 105 -1.89 2.64 -14.54
N THR A 106 -0.91 3.55 -14.52
CA THR A 106 -0.25 4.09 -15.73
C THR A 106 0.74 3.11 -16.38
N VAL A 107 1.23 2.13 -15.62
CA VAL A 107 2.21 1.13 -16.09
C VAL A 107 1.46 0.02 -16.84
N LYS A 108 1.14 0.26 -18.12
CA LYS A 108 0.37 -0.67 -18.95
C LYS A 108 1.20 -1.34 -20.03
N LEU A 109 1.24 -2.68 -20.03
CA LEU A 109 1.82 -3.47 -21.12
C LEU A 109 0.72 -4.14 -21.94
N SER A 110 0.64 -3.81 -23.22
CA SER A 110 -0.39 -4.33 -24.14
C SER A 110 -1.82 -4.17 -23.58
N GLY A 111 -2.09 -3.04 -22.93
CA GLY A 111 -3.39 -2.69 -22.34
C GLY A 111 -3.65 -3.23 -20.93
N LYS A 112 -2.79 -4.09 -20.38
CA LYS A 112 -2.94 -4.65 -19.02
C LYS A 112 -2.13 -3.87 -17.99
N CYS A 113 -2.69 -3.65 -16.79
CA CYS A 113 -1.98 -3.06 -15.65
C CYS A 113 -0.89 -4.03 -15.18
N MET A 114 0.38 -3.65 -15.31
CA MET A 114 1.54 -4.49 -14.99
C MET A 114 2.57 -3.72 -14.16
N PRO A 115 2.19 -3.20 -12.98
CA PRO A 115 3.02 -2.26 -12.23
C PRO A 115 4.33 -2.88 -11.72
N PHE A 116 4.38 -4.18 -11.47
CA PHE A 116 5.56 -4.84 -10.92
C PHE A 116 6.57 -5.24 -11.99
N ARG A 117 6.23 -5.08 -13.28
CA ARG A 117 7.19 -5.35 -14.36
C ARG A 117 8.32 -4.33 -14.44
N TYR A 118 8.11 -3.13 -13.90
CA TYR A 118 9.10 -2.07 -13.90
C TYR A 118 9.18 -1.39 -12.54
N GLU A 119 10.35 -0.83 -12.28
CA GLU A 119 10.70 -0.20 -11.00
C GLU A 119 9.71 0.91 -10.60
N TYR A 120 9.21 1.69 -11.55
CA TYR A 120 8.25 2.76 -11.29
C TYR A 120 6.99 2.28 -10.57
N GLY A 121 6.32 1.24 -11.09
CA GLY A 121 5.08 0.74 -10.48
C GLY A 121 5.32 0.03 -9.16
N TYR A 122 6.47 -0.64 -9.01
CA TYR A 122 6.92 -1.19 -7.73
C TYR A 122 7.13 -0.10 -6.67
N LEU A 123 7.79 1.00 -7.02
CA LEU A 123 7.99 2.13 -6.11
C LEU A 123 6.67 2.78 -5.70
N CYS A 124 5.75 3.00 -6.64
CA CYS A 124 4.40 3.48 -6.30
C CYS A 124 3.70 2.55 -5.30
N PHE A 125 3.78 1.22 -5.50
CA PHE A 125 3.21 0.26 -4.56
C PHE A 125 3.88 0.32 -3.19
N ARG A 126 5.22 0.44 -3.15
CA ARG A 126 5.96 0.55 -1.89
C ARG A 126 5.61 1.82 -1.11
N ILE A 127 5.51 2.95 -1.80
CA ILE A 127 5.10 4.23 -1.20
C ILE A 127 3.67 4.14 -0.67
N LEU A 128 2.75 3.53 -1.42
CA LEU A 128 1.37 3.29 -0.99
C LEU A 128 1.32 2.55 0.35
N VAL A 129 2.07 1.45 0.49
CA VAL A 129 2.09 0.63 1.70
C VAL A 129 2.60 1.46 2.89
N ILE A 130 3.74 2.13 2.72
CA ILE A 130 4.35 2.91 3.81
C ILE A 130 3.45 4.09 4.20
N ALA A 131 2.84 4.77 3.23
CA ALA A 131 1.91 5.87 3.50
C ALA A 131 0.67 5.39 4.29
N LEU A 132 0.11 4.23 3.92
CA LEU A 132 -1.01 3.63 4.64
C LEU A 132 -0.60 3.29 6.09
N ASP A 133 0.53 2.63 6.26
CA ASP A 133 1.08 2.24 7.56
C ASP A 133 1.27 3.44 8.49
N VAL A 134 1.94 4.49 7.98
CA VAL A 134 2.14 5.75 8.71
C VAL A 134 0.80 6.37 9.10
N CYS A 135 -0.14 6.49 8.17
CA CYS A 135 -1.44 7.10 8.45
C CYS A 135 -2.24 6.31 9.50
N LEU A 136 -2.23 4.97 9.43
CA LEU A 136 -2.92 4.13 10.41
C LEU A 136 -2.32 4.29 11.80
N LEU A 137 -0.99 4.29 11.92
CA LEU A 137 -0.33 4.51 13.20
C LEU A 137 -0.58 5.91 13.76
N GLN A 138 -0.65 6.94 12.90
CA GLN A 138 -1.01 8.30 13.31
C GLN A 138 -2.44 8.35 13.85
N ARG A 139 -3.39 7.75 13.12
CA ARG A 139 -4.81 7.70 13.54
C ARG A 139 -5.02 6.86 14.80
N ALA A 140 -4.20 5.84 15.01
CA ALA A 140 -4.20 5.01 16.22
C ALA A 140 -3.49 5.67 17.42
N GLY A 141 -2.84 6.83 17.24
CA GLY A 141 -2.01 7.46 18.27
C GLY A 141 -0.77 6.64 18.66
N ARG A 142 -0.31 5.73 17.78
CA ARG A 142 0.87 4.87 18.02
C ARG A 142 2.15 5.40 17.35
N PHE A 143 2.03 6.33 16.41
CA PHE A 143 3.17 6.76 15.57
C PHE A 143 4.34 7.38 16.35
N ASP A 144 4.08 8.24 17.35
CA ASP A 144 5.14 8.85 18.16
C ASP A 144 5.96 7.80 18.94
N ARG A 145 5.27 6.75 19.42
CA ARG A 145 5.93 5.60 20.06
C ARG A 145 6.82 4.85 19.07
N VAL A 146 6.37 4.68 17.83
CA VAL A 146 7.17 4.06 16.75
C VAL A 146 8.42 4.89 16.48
N LEU A 147 8.29 6.21 16.34
CA LEU A 147 9.44 7.10 16.13
C LEU A 147 10.45 7.04 17.28
N ALA A 148 9.97 7.08 18.53
CA ALA A 148 10.82 6.93 19.71
C ALA A 148 11.54 5.59 19.72
N ARG A 149 10.84 4.50 19.33
CA ARG A 149 11.41 3.16 19.26
C ARG A 149 12.50 3.05 18.20
N ILE A 150 12.29 3.63 17.01
CA ILE A 150 13.31 3.67 15.96
C ILE A 150 14.57 4.42 16.42
N GLN A 151 14.42 5.49 17.19
CA GLN A 151 15.56 6.24 17.72
C GLN A 151 16.38 5.44 18.75
N VAL A 152 15.72 4.62 19.57
CA VAL A 152 16.37 3.78 20.58
C VAL A 152 16.98 2.53 19.96
N GLU A 153 16.27 1.89 19.03
CA GLU A 153 16.70 0.68 18.32
C GLU A 153 17.49 1.05 17.05
N SER A 154 18.57 1.83 17.18
CA SER A 154 19.32 2.38 16.03
C SER A 154 19.92 1.35 15.05
N GLU A 155 20.05 0.09 15.47
CA GLU A 155 20.50 -1.03 14.62
C GLU A 155 19.35 -1.77 13.91
N ALA A 156 18.10 -1.52 14.33
CA ALA A 156 16.93 -2.14 13.74
C ALA A 156 16.48 -1.39 12.49
N GLU A 157 16.03 -2.13 11.49
CA GLU A 157 15.56 -1.57 10.23
C GLU A 157 14.23 -0.82 10.45
N VAL A 158 14.19 0.46 10.03
CA VAL A 158 13.05 1.36 10.23
C VAL A 158 11.72 0.76 9.77
N LEU A 159 11.71 0.18 8.57
CA LEU A 159 10.51 -0.43 7.97
C LEU A 159 10.07 -1.71 8.70
N LEU A 160 10.99 -2.43 9.34
CA LEU A 160 10.67 -3.61 10.13
C LEU A 160 9.93 -3.21 11.42
N ILE A 161 10.38 -2.15 12.10
CA ILE A 161 9.68 -1.62 13.28
C ILE A 161 8.29 -1.13 12.88
N LEU A 162 8.19 -0.35 11.80
CA LEU A 162 6.91 0.14 11.27
C LEU A 162 5.95 -1.01 10.98
N SER A 163 6.40 -2.01 10.21
CA SER A 163 5.60 -3.16 9.81
C SER A 163 5.12 -3.97 11.02
N LYS A 164 5.98 -4.18 12.03
CA LYS A 164 5.60 -4.89 13.26
C LYS A 164 4.48 -4.17 14.01
N GLU A 165 4.60 -2.86 14.20
CA GLU A 165 3.62 -2.07 14.95
C GLU A 165 2.26 -2.00 14.23
N VAL A 166 2.28 -1.96 12.89
CA VAL A 166 1.07 -2.05 12.07
C VAL A 166 0.44 -3.44 12.14
N SER A 167 1.23 -4.51 12.06
CA SER A 167 0.71 -5.87 12.21
C SER A 167 0.05 -6.08 13.57
N GLU A 168 0.65 -5.57 14.65
CA GLU A 168 0.06 -5.58 15.99
C GLU A 168 -1.26 -4.78 16.02
N LEU A 169 -1.32 -3.59 15.40
CA LEU A 169 -2.55 -2.80 15.28
C LEU A 169 -3.66 -3.54 14.52
N VAL A 170 -3.32 -4.21 13.42
CA VAL A 170 -4.26 -5.01 12.63
C VAL A 170 -4.75 -6.23 13.42
N GLN A 171 -3.86 -6.89 14.16
CA GLN A 171 -4.25 -8.00 15.04
C GLN A 171 -5.22 -7.53 16.15
N ASP A 172 -4.88 -6.43 16.82
CA ASP A 172 -5.69 -5.82 17.89
C ASP A 172 -7.08 -5.42 17.40
N THR A 173 -7.22 -5.08 16.11
CA THR A 173 -8.51 -4.73 15.50
C THR A 173 -9.54 -5.85 15.62
N TYR A 174 -9.10 -7.11 15.59
CA TYR A 174 -9.99 -8.28 15.55
C TYR A 174 -10.21 -8.96 16.90
N THR A 175 -9.76 -8.35 18.01
CA THR A 175 -9.99 -8.90 19.34
C THR A 175 -11.45 -8.84 19.76
N ASP A 176 -12.16 -7.79 19.35
CA ASP A 176 -13.58 -7.60 19.65
C ASP A 176 -14.29 -6.67 18.63
N LYS A 177 -15.60 -6.48 18.82
CA LYS A 177 -16.43 -5.62 17.96
C LYS A 177 -16.08 -4.13 18.07
N HIS A 178 -15.48 -3.70 19.18
CA HIS A 178 -15.08 -2.32 19.40
C HIS A 178 -13.82 -2.00 18.58
N GLY A 179 -12.85 -2.92 18.54
CA GLY A 179 -11.65 -2.85 17.70
C GLY A 179 -11.99 -2.67 16.22
N ILE A 180 -12.94 -3.45 15.69
CA ILE A 180 -13.37 -3.34 14.29
C ILE A 180 -13.98 -1.98 14.00
N LYS A 181 -14.87 -1.48 14.89
CA LYS A 181 -15.47 -0.16 14.72
C LYS A 181 -14.42 0.95 14.82
N HIS A 182 -13.43 0.80 15.68
CA HIS A 182 -12.32 1.73 15.79
C HIS A 182 -11.49 1.74 14.50
N PHE A 183 -11.21 0.56 13.94
CA PHE A 183 -10.50 0.44 12.68
C PHE A 183 -11.30 1.00 11.50
N ASP A 184 -12.60 0.71 11.39
CA ASP A 184 -13.46 1.32 10.37
C ASP A 184 -13.46 2.85 10.47
N TRP A 185 -13.41 3.41 11.68
CA TRP A 185 -13.25 4.85 11.88
C TRP A 185 -11.87 5.33 11.43
N MET A 186 -10.79 4.62 11.78
CA MET A 186 -9.44 4.92 11.28
C MET A 186 -9.34 4.82 9.76
N LEU A 187 -10.18 4.03 9.10
CA LEU A 187 -10.25 3.95 7.64
C LEU A 187 -11.10 5.06 7.00
N GLY A 188 -11.84 5.83 7.81
CA GLY A 188 -12.82 6.80 7.31
C GLY A 188 -14.11 6.16 6.77
N LEU A 189 -14.34 4.87 7.07
CA LEU A 189 -15.55 4.13 6.65
C LEU A 189 -16.78 4.48 7.50
N VAL A 190 -16.59 4.98 8.72
CA VAL A 190 -17.72 5.39 9.57
C VAL A 190 -17.54 6.82 10.05
N SER A 191 -18.62 7.59 10.00
CA SER A 191 -18.70 8.95 10.54
C SER A 191 -19.41 8.94 11.90
N GLY A 192 -19.08 9.88 12.79
CA GLY A 192 -19.79 10.07 14.06
C GLY A 192 -19.51 8.98 15.10
N SER A 193 -18.24 8.64 15.29
CA SER A 193 -17.82 7.66 16.29
C SER A 193 -17.44 8.33 17.63
N THR A 194 -17.37 7.54 18.70
CA THR A 194 -16.81 7.99 19.99
C THR A 194 -15.28 8.15 19.96
N PHE A 195 -14.63 7.84 18.84
CA PHE A 195 -13.18 7.81 18.71
C PHE A 195 -12.58 9.17 18.31
N GLY A 196 -13.40 10.07 17.76
CA GLY A 196 -12.96 11.42 17.39
C GLY A 196 -13.64 11.96 16.14
N PRO A 197 -13.10 13.03 15.55
CA PRO A 197 -13.64 13.61 14.32
C PRO A 197 -13.59 12.60 13.16
N PRO A 198 -14.40 12.80 12.10
CA PRO A 198 -14.33 11.98 10.89
C PRO A 198 -12.93 11.96 10.28
N GLN A 199 -12.48 10.78 9.87
CA GLN A 199 -11.21 10.60 9.18
C GLN A 199 -11.40 10.68 7.66
N GLN A 200 -10.41 11.23 6.96
CA GLN A 200 -10.37 11.20 5.50
C GLN A 200 -10.18 9.75 5.00
N VAL A 201 -10.92 9.32 3.98
CA VAL A 201 -10.70 8.02 3.35
C VAL A 201 -9.36 7.98 2.61
N PHE A 202 -8.75 6.80 2.50
CA PHE A 202 -7.45 6.63 1.83
C PHE A 202 -7.52 6.65 0.30
N MET A 203 -8.72 6.44 -0.24
CA MET A 203 -8.97 6.34 -1.66
C MET A 203 -10.45 6.59 -1.94
N ASP A 204 -10.75 6.94 -3.19
CA ASP A 204 -12.12 7.04 -3.68
C ASP A 204 -12.80 5.65 -3.75
N SER A 205 -14.07 5.62 -4.18
CA SER A 205 -14.85 4.38 -4.27
C SER A 205 -14.32 3.37 -5.30
N HIS A 206 -13.47 3.78 -6.24
CA HIS A 206 -12.88 2.90 -7.25
C HIS A 206 -11.51 2.35 -6.81
N GLY A 207 -10.79 3.08 -5.96
CA GLY A 207 -9.46 2.70 -5.47
C GLY A 207 -9.30 1.24 -5.02
N PRO A 208 -10.20 0.66 -4.20
CA PRO A 208 -10.07 -0.73 -3.78
C PRO A 208 -10.17 -1.71 -4.96
N VAL A 209 -11.06 -1.42 -5.91
CA VAL A 209 -11.28 -2.23 -7.12
C VAL A 209 -10.06 -2.14 -8.02
N ASP A 210 -9.52 -0.93 -8.23
CA ASP A 210 -8.35 -0.68 -9.05
C ASP A 210 -7.10 -1.35 -8.47
N LEU A 211 -6.92 -1.27 -7.15
CA LEU A 211 -5.79 -1.90 -6.47
C LEU A 211 -5.86 -3.42 -6.59
N VAL A 212 -6.99 -4.06 -6.25
CA VAL A 212 -7.15 -5.52 -6.41
C VAL A 212 -6.95 -5.93 -7.86
N SER A 213 -7.49 -5.17 -8.82
CA SER A 213 -7.35 -5.44 -10.25
C SER A 213 -5.90 -5.36 -10.71
N CYS A 214 -5.14 -4.33 -10.33
CA CYS A 214 -3.74 -4.20 -10.70
C CYS A 214 -2.88 -5.29 -10.04
N LEU A 215 -3.12 -5.62 -8.77
CA LEU A 215 -2.45 -6.72 -8.08
C LEU A 215 -2.72 -8.07 -8.76
N HIS A 216 -3.98 -8.34 -9.10
CA HIS A 216 -4.38 -9.61 -9.70
C HIS A 216 -3.91 -9.78 -11.17
N GLN A 217 -3.96 -8.70 -11.97
CA GLN A 217 -3.47 -8.72 -13.36
C GLN A 217 -1.98 -9.06 -13.44
N ASP A 218 -1.19 -8.61 -12.46
CA ASP A 218 0.26 -8.82 -12.40
C ASP A 218 0.69 -9.79 -11.29
N ARG A 219 -0.23 -10.65 -10.82
CA ARG A 219 -0.08 -11.49 -9.62
C ARG A 219 1.16 -12.38 -9.56
N LYS A 220 1.65 -12.85 -10.71
CA LYS A 220 2.87 -13.66 -10.79
C LYS A 220 4.11 -12.82 -10.51
N THR A 221 4.19 -11.64 -11.13
CA THR A 221 5.29 -10.71 -10.95
C THR A 221 5.26 -10.11 -9.55
N PHE A 222 4.06 -9.76 -9.05
CA PHE A 222 3.83 -9.35 -7.67
C PHE A 222 4.44 -10.33 -6.66
N LEU A 223 4.08 -11.62 -6.76
CA LEU A 223 4.59 -12.64 -5.85
C LEU A 223 6.13 -12.78 -5.94
N ASN A 224 6.67 -12.76 -7.17
CA ASN A 224 8.12 -12.83 -7.38
C ASN A 224 8.85 -11.64 -6.74
N VAL A 225 8.32 -10.43 -6.88
CA VAL A 225 8.90 -9.21 -6.33
C VAL A 225 8.87 -9.23 -4.80
N LEU A 226 7.75 -9.63 -4.20
CA LEU A 226 7.67 -9.76 -2.75
C LEU A 226 8.63 -10.83 -2.19
N ASN A 227 8.83 -11.92 -2.93
CA ASN A 227 9.80 -12.95 -2.55
C ASN A 227 11.26 -12.52 -2.73
N SER A 228 11.54 -11.54 -3.59
CA SER A 228 12.91 -11.19 -4.01
C SER A 228 13.39 -9.85 -3.47
N THR A 229 12.53 -9.07 -2.81
CA THR A 229 12.87 -7.75 -2.28
C THR A 229 12.58 -7.68 -0.79
N TYR A 230 13.36 -6.88 -0.09
CA TYR A 230 13.01 -6.42 1.24
C TYR A 230 11.85 -5.44 1.15
N PHE A 231 10.72 -5.82 1.71
CA PHE A 231 9.45 -5.12 1.55
C PHE A 231 8.73 -4.98 2.91
N PRO A 232 8.13 -3.80 3.21
CA PRO A 232 7.30 -3.65 4.40
C PRO A 232 6.09 -4.59 4.35
N GLY A 233 5.61 -5.05 5.50
CA GLY A 233 4.44 -5.92 5.55
C GLY A 233 3.19 -5.36 4.85
N LEU A 234 2.28 -6.24 4.40
CA LEU A 234 1.04 -5.90 3.69
C LEU A 234 -0.23 -6.12 4.52
N SER A 235 -0.12 -6.46 5.80
CA SER A 235 -1.26 -6.74 6.67
C SER A 235 -2.29 -5.60 6.67
N ALA A 236 -1.85 -4.34 6.72
CA ALA A 236 -2.73 -3.18 6.62
C ALA A 236 -3.43 -3.06 5.27
N VAL A 237 -2.72 -3.29 4.15
CA VAL A 237 -3.33 -3.25 2.80
C VAL A 237 -4.40 -4.33 2.66
N PHE A 238 -4.11 -5.55 3.09
CA PHE A 238 -5.09 -6.64 3.02
C PHE A 238 -6.27 -6.41 3.97
N CYS A 239 -6.02 -5.90 5.18
CA CYS A 239 -7.06 -5.53 6.12
C CYS A 239 -7.97 -4.44 5.52
N LEU A 240 -7.39 -3.36 5.02
CA LEU A 240 -8.08 -2.26 4.33
C LEU A 240 -9.00 -2.78 3.22
N LEU A 241 -8.43 -3.52 2.26
CA LEU A 241 -9.18 -4.05 1.12
C LEU A 241 -10.31 -4.99 1.58
N TRP A 242 -10.05 -5.88 2.53
CA TRP A 242 -11.05 -6.77 3.10
C TRP A 242 -12.17 -6.01 3.82
N ARG A 243 -11.83 -4.97 4.60
CA ARG A 243 -12.82 -4.09 5.25
C ARG A 243 -13.66 -3.34 4.24
N TYR A 244 -13.08 -2.81 3.17
CA TYR A 244 -13.85 -2.17 2.09
C TYR A 244 -14.84 -3.15 1.46
N MET A 245 -14.42 -4.38 1.18
CA MET A 245 -15.31 -5.39 0.59
C MET A 245 -16.44 -5.85 1.53
N ASN A 246 -16.22 -5.77 2.84
CA ASN A 246 -17.19 -6.20 3.85
C ASN A 246 -17.84 -5.01 4.59
N SER A 247 -17.67 -3.78 4.09
CA SER A 247 -18.13 -2.60 4.80
C SER A 247 -19.65 -2.44 4.70
N PRO A 248 -20.35 -2.18 5.83
CA PRO A 248 -21.80 -1.98 5.86
C PRO A 248 -22.27 -0.73 5.07
N ILE A 249 -21.36 0.19 4.71
CA ILE A 249 -21.70 1.33 3.84
C ILE A 249 -22.24 0.84 2.47
N HIS A 250 -21.68 -0.25 1.95
CA HIS A 250 -22.09 -0.81 0.66
C HIS A 250 -23.44 -1.56 0.72
N ASP A 251 -23.90 -1.94 1.92
CA ASP A 251 -25.16 -2.66 2.12
C ASP A 251 -26.39 -1.75 1.96
N THR A 252 -26.22 -0.42 2.07
CA THR A 252 -27.31 0.57 1.92
C THR A 252 -27.52 1.08 0.48
N ARG A 253 -26.56 0.87 -0.43
CA ARG A 253 -26.57 1.46 -1.79
C ARG A 253 -27.00 0.51 -2.91
N ASN A 254 -27.69 -0.60 -2.61
CA ASN A 254 -28.07 -1.60 -3.63
C ASN A 254 -26.85 -2.17 -4.41
N THR A 255 -25.64 -2.05 -3.85
CA THR A 255 -24.38 -2.57 -4.42
C THR A 255 -24.08 -3.94 -3.81
N ARG A 256 -25.11 -4.77 -3.67
CA ARG A 256 -25.09 -6.05 -2.93
C ARG A 256 -24.34 -7.19 -3.60
N CYS A 257 -23.57 -6.90 -4.64
CA CYS A 257 -22.55 -7.78 -5.15
C CYS A 257 -21.35 -6.91 -5.49
N LEU A 258 -20.36 -6.90 -4.59
CA LEU A 258 -19.01 -6.96 -5.13
C LEU A 258 -18.98 -8.18 -6.03
N ASP A 259 -18.52 -7.98 -7.26
CA ASP A 259 -18.35 -9.05 -8.23
C ASP A 259 -17.62 -10.21 -7.55
N GLU A 260 -18.19 -11.41 -7.57
CA GLU A 260 -17.53 -12.61 -7.03
C GLU A 260 -16.15 -12.80 -7.68
N ASP A 261 -15.96 -12.30 -8.91
CA ASP A 261 -14.67 -12.28 -9.57
C ASP A 261 -13.66 -11.37 -8.85
N LEU A 262 -14.09 -10.22 -8.32
CA LEU A 262 -13.24 -9.32 -7.54
C LEU A 262 -12.91 -9.91 -6.17
N ALA A 263 -13.90 -10.50 -5.49
CA ALA A 263 -13.69 -11.19 -4.21
C ALA A 263 -12.75 -12.40 -4.39
N SER A 264 -12.93 -13.17 -5.46
CA SER A 264 -12.05 -14.27 -5.85
C SER A 264 -10.62 -13.78 -6.12
N SER A 265 -10.48 -12.68 -6.88
CA SER A 265 -9.18 -12.06 -7.16
C SER A 265 -8.48 -11.64 -5.87
N PHE A 266 -9.19 -10.99 -4.95
CA PHE A 266 -8.63 -10.62 -3.65
C PHE A 266 -8.20 -11.86 -2.85
N ARG A 267 -9.05 -12.89 -2.75
CA ARG A 267 -8.74 -14.13 -2.01
C ARG A 267 -7.47 -14.77 -2.55
N GLU A 268 -7.32 -14.84 -3.88
CA GLU A 268 -6.09 -15.34 -4.51
C GLU A 268 -4.87 -14.49 -4.11
N MET A 269 -4.97 -13.16 -4.14
CA MET A 269 -3.87 -12.28 -3.75
C MET A 269 -3.49 -12.43 -2.28
N PHE A 270 -4.48 -12.53 -1.39
CA PHE A 270 -4.27 -12.74 0.04
C PHE A 270 -3.52 -14.04 0.31
N PHE A 271 -4.00 -15.17 -0.22
CA PHE A 271 -3.34 -16.46 0.00
C PHE A 271 -1.96 -16.55 -0.65
N ARG A 272 -1.75 -15.91 -1.81
CA ARG A 272 -0.41 -15.79 -2.41
C ARG A 272 0.53 -15.02 -1.50
N TYR A 273 0.05 -13.92 -0.90
CA TYR A 273 0.86 -13.14 0.01
C TYR A 273 1.25 -13.94 1.26
N CYS A 274 0.33 -14.71 1.83
CA CYS A 274 0.63 -15.58 2.98
C CYS A 274 1.79 -16.56 2.76
N LEU A 275 2.15 -16.88 1.51
CA LEU A 275 3.30 -17.74 1.19
C LEU A 275 4.66 -17.05 1.36
N VAL A 276 4.69 -15.72 1.25
CA VAL A 276 5.92 -14.90 1.26
C VAL A 276 5.91 -13.84 2.35
N ALA A 277 4.83 -13.75 3.12
CA ALA A 277 4.67 -12.78 4.19
C ALA A 277 5.77 -12.94 5.26
N PRO A 278 6.38 -11.85 5.73
CA PRO A 278 7.29 -11.90 6.86
C PRO A 278 6.61 -12.49 8.10
N GLY A 279 7.34 -13.27 8.90
CA GLY A 279 6.77 -13.94 10.07
C GLY A 279 6.11 -12.99 11.09
N ILE A 280 6.56 -11.73 11.14
CA ILE A 280 5.98 -10.68 11.98
C ILE A 280 4.51 -10.37 11.64
N GLU A 281 4.05 -10.65 10.42
CA GLU A 281 2.69 -10.37 9.98
C GLU A 281 1.74 -11.54 10.18
N GLN A 282 2.26 -12.73 10.51
CA GLN A 282 1.47 -13.95 10.49
C GLN A 282 0.26 -13.87 11.42
N ALA A 283 0.41 -13.28 12.61
CA ALA A 283 -0.68 -13.12 13.56
C ALA A 283 -1.79 -12.19 13.02
N ALA A 284 -1.42 -11.10 12.34
CA ALA A 284 -2.35 -10.16 11.72
C ALA A 284 -3.11 -10.81 10.57
N LEU A 285 -2.42 -11.54 9.70
CA LEU A 285 -3.03 -12.27 8.58
C LEU A 285 -4.00 -13.36 9.06
N VAL A 286 -3.61 -14.11 10.10
CA VAL A 286 -4.51 -15.08 10.74
C VAL A 286 -5.73 -14.39 11.33
N ALA A 287 -5.56 -13.24 11.99
CA ALA A 287 -6.68 -12.48 12.56
C ALA A 287 -7.69 -12.04 11.48
N ILE A 288 -7.21 -11.52 10.35
CA ILE A 288 -8.06 -11.17 9.18
C ILE A 288 -8.83 -12.40 8.67
N TYR A 289 -8.14 -13.53 8.51
CA TYR A 289 -8.76 -14.77 8.00
C TYR A 289 -9.80 -15.33 8.99
N SER A 290 -9.43 -15.45 10.26
CA SER A 290 -10.24 -16.09 11.29
C SER A 290 -11.49 -15.30 11.67
N HIS A 291 -11.54 -14.00 11.38
CA HIS A 291 -12.69 -13.16 11.71
C HIS A 291 -13.96 -13.57 10.95
N ASP A 292 -13.85 -13.94 9.68
CA ASP A 292 -14.99 -14.38 8.86
C ASP A 292 -14.62 -15.57 7.96
N VAL A 293 -14.33 -16.71 8.59
CA VAL A 293 -13.92 -17.95 7.90
C VAL A 293 -14.88 -18.35 6.77
N SER A 294 -16.18 -18.04 6.89
CA SER A 294 -17.19 -18.29 5.86
C SER A 294 -16.92 -17.54 4.57
N TRP A 295 -16.54 -16.25 4.65
CA TRP A 295 -16.29 -15.40 3.50
C TRP A 295 -15.11 -15.89 2.63
N TRP A 296 -14.15 -16.59 3.24
CA TRP A 296 -12.98 -17.13 2.56
C TRP A 296 -13.22 -18.45 1.83
N LYS A 297 -14.36 -19.12 2.07
CA LYS A 297 -14.69 -20.35 1.35
C LYS A 297 -15.01 -20.01 -0.10
N PRO A 298 -14.54 -20.81 -1.09
CA PRO A 298 -15.02 -20.70 -2.45
C PRO A 298 -16.55 -20.83 -2.47
N TRP A 299 -17.23 -20.01 -3.25
CA TRP A 299 -18.67 -20.12 -3.45
C TRP A 299 -19.01 -21.55 -3.90
N SER A 300 -19.64 -22.34 -3.03
CA SER A 300 -20.10 -23.69 -3.36
C SER A 300 -21.42 -23.61 -4.13
N GLY A 301 -21.36 -23.07 -5.35
CA GLY A 301 -22.47 -23.06 -6.29
C GLY A 301 -22.59 -24.42 -6.97
N GLY A 302 -23.33 -25.35 -6.36
CA GLY A 302 -23.48 -26.70 -6.91
C GLY A 302 -24.41 -27.61 -6.11
N SER A 303 -25.60 -27.14 -5.75
CA SER A 303 -26.75 -28.04 -5.55
C SER A 303 -27.45 -28.17 -6.91
N THR A 304 -27.29 -29.30 -7.56
CA THR A 304 -28.30 -29.95 -8.43
C THR A 304 -27.86 -31.41 -8.60
N PRO A 305 -28.77 -32.39 -8.68
CA PRO A 305 -30.17 -32.27 -9.11
C PRO A 305 -31.15 -31.93 -7.98
#